data_AF-A0A809SK57-F1
#
_entry.id   AF-A0A809SK57-F1
#
_cell.length_a   1.000
_cell.length_b   1.000
_cell.length_c   1.000
_cell.angle_alpha   90.00
_cell.angle_beta   90.00
_cell.angle_gamma   90.00
#
_symmetry.space_group_name_H-M   'P 1'
#
loop_
_entity.id
_entity.type
_entity.pdbx_description
1 polymer ?
#
loop_
_entity_poly.entity_id
_entity_poly.type
_entity_poly.pdbx_seq_one_letter_code
_entity_poly.pdbx_strand_id
1 'polypeptide(L)'
;MTTENKKVETKPVSKEQKEVKPQIISRNKLLEAGTYFGHKKFAWNPKMKEFLVPNKTNRGAHIIDIFKTQKYLEFAYSLVHSLASKNAQFIFVGTKKQARDAVKKAAERTNSLYVTERWLGGTLTNNETIMSRVKKMEELEEKAANNFKGYTKKEALNFSKELDKLHKNLEGIRSMKRLPNVMIVADPIQDEIAVKEAKRKGLKVISLLDSNANPDAVDFGIPANDDSSKSIYLIMTVLADAIVKARGGQQLFAYQDEENVVLPEFQTKTSEKTTETE
;
A
#
# COMPACT_ATOMS: atom_id res chain seq x y z
N MET A 1 -19.89 72.55 28.48
CA MET A 1 -20.16 72.02 27.13
C MET A 1 -18.81 71.60 26.56
N THR A 2 -18.39 70.34 26.78
CA THR A 2 -18.48 69.22 25.80
C THR A 2 -17.74 69.59 24.49
N THR A 3 -16.68 68.91 24.02
CA THR A 3 -16.39 67.47 24.06
C THR A 3 -14.92 67.24 23.62
N GLU A 4 -14.18 66.37 24.31
CA GLU A 4 -12.87 65.86 23.88
C GLU A 4 -13.03 64.95 22.66
N ASN A 5 -12.34 65.25 21.56
CA ASN A 5 -12.24 64.38 20.39
C ASN A 5 -11.08 63.40 20.57
N LYS A 6 -11.37 62.26 21.20
CA LYS A 6 -10.46 61.12 21.29
C LYS A 6 -10.48 60.37 19.96
N LYS A 7 -9.53 60.65 19.07
CA LYS A 7 -9.35 59.92 17.82
C LYS A 7 -8.81 58.53 18.16
N VAL A 8 -9.68 57.54 18.11
CA VAL A 8 -9.39 56.12 18.38
C VAL A 8 -8.41 55.62 17.33
N GLU A 9 -7.16 55.37 17.74
CA GLU A 9 -6.20 54.57 16.98
C GLU A 9 -6.75 53.14 16.85
N THR A 10 -7.24 52.80 15.66
CA THR A 10 -7.57 51.43 15.30
C THR A 10 -6.27 50.66 15.11
N LYS A 11 -5.86 49.93 16.17
CA LYS A 11 -4.83 48.90 16.07
C LYS A 11 -5.23 47.90 14.96
N PRO A 12 -4.31 47.53 14.06
CA PRO A 12 -4.61 46.50 13.07
C PRO A 12 -4.83 45.18 13.82
N VAL A 13 -6.02 44.61 13.65
CA VAL A 13 -6.35 43.26 14.11
C VAL A 13 -5.38 42.30 13.41
N SER A 14 -4.41 41.81 14.16
CA SER A 14 -3.50 40.75 13.73
C SER A 14 -4.33 39.57 13.26
N LYS A 15 -4.24 39.23 11.97
CA LYS A 15 -4.75 37.96 11.45
C LYS A 15 -4.06 36.85 12.24
N GLU A 16 -4.79 36.20 13.13
CA GLU A 16 -4.39 34.93 13.73
C GLU A 16 -4.07 33.97 12.58
N GLN A 17 -2.79 33.75 12.36
CA GLN A 17 -2.31 32.67 11.53
C GLN A 17 -2.76 31.39 12.23
N LYS A 18 -3.87 30.79 11.79
CA LYS A 18 -4.20 29.42 12.16
C LYS A 18 -2.98 28.59 11.82
N GLU A 19 -2.30 28.03 12.82
CA GLU A 19 -1.27 27.01 12.64
C GLU A 19 -1.88 25.89 11.79
N VAL A 20 -1.57 25.90 10.50
CA VAL A 20 -1.96 24.82 9.61
C VAL A 20 -1.04 23.67 9.99
N LYS A 21 -1.59 22.68 10.72
CA LYS A 21 -0.87 21.41 10.94
C LYS A 21 -0.30 20.93 9.61
N PRO A 22 1.00 20.62 9.53
CA PRO A 22 1.62 20.22 8.28
C PRO A 22 0.90 18.97 7.76
N GLN A 23 0.33 19.08 6.56
CA GLN A 23 -0.36 17.98 5.90
C GLN A 23 0.69 17.01 5.39
N ILE A 24 0.45 15.70 5.53
CA ILE A 24 1.41 14.68 5.08
C ILE A 24 1.56 14.70 3.56
N ILE A 25 0.44 14.93 2.87
CA ILE A 25 0.35 15.02 1.42
C ILE A 25 -0.67 16.09 1.05
N SER A 26 -0.41 16.81 -0.05
CA SER A 26 -1.36 17.75 -0.62
C SER A 26 -2.55 17.01 -1.26
N ARG A 27 -3.76 17.59 -1.15
CA ARG A 27 -4.97 17.03 -1.78
C ARG A 27 -4.84 16.96 -3.31
N ASN A 28 -4.09 17.88 -3.91
CA ASN A 28 -3.82 17.89 -5.33
C ASN A 28 -3.07 16.63 -5.77
N LYS A 29 -2.11 16.14 -4.97
CA LYS A 29 -1.43 14.87 -5.27
C LYS A 29 -2.32 13.65 -5.14
N LEU A 30 -3.28 13.64 -4.21
CA LEU A 30 -4.30 12.59 -4.14
C LEU A 30 -5.20 12.59 -5.39
N LEU A 31 -5.57 13.78 -5.88
CA LEU A 31 -6.30 13.96 -7.14
C LEU A 31 -5.48 13.48 -8.34
N GLU A 32 -4.21 13.91 -8.45
CA GLU A 32 -3.29 13.54 -9.53
C GLU A 32 -3.06 12.03 -9.61
N ALA A 33 -2.92 11.37 -8.45
CA ALA A 33 -2.78 9.92 -8.35
C ALA A 33 -4.07 9.15 -8.67
N GLY A 34 -5.21 9.85 -8.75
CA GLY A 34 -6.51 9.24 -9.03
C GLY A 34 -7.07 8.42 -7.87
N THR A 35 -6.79 8.80 -6.62
CA THR A 35 -7.23 8.03 -5.43
C THR A 35 -8.74 8.05 -5.22
N TYR A 36 -9.45 8.98 -5.86
CA TYR A 36 -10.88 9.22 -5.66
C TYR A 36 -11.80 8.37 -6.54
N PHE A 37 -11.26 7.69 -7.55
CA PHE A 37 -12.06 6.80 -8.39
C PHE A 37 -12.37 5.52 -7.61
N GLY A 38 -13.64 5.14 -7.54
CA GLY A 38 -14.05 3.82 -7.08
C GLY A 38 -14.57 2.94 -8.22
N HIS A 39 -15.17 1.83 -7.86
CA HIS A 39 -15.84 0.89 -8.74
C HIS A 39 -17.28 1.32 -9.11
N LYS A 40 -17.86 0.59 -10.06
CA LYS A 40 -19.23 0.79 -10.55
C LYS A 40 -20.28 0.50 -9.47
N LYS A 41 -21.43 1.18 -9.56
CA LYS A 41 -22.54 1.07 -8.59
C LYS A 41 -23.01 -0.36 -8.27
N PHE A 42 -22.90 -1.31 -9.19
CA PHE A 42 -23.35 -2.70 -8.95
C PHE A 42 -22.36 -3.51 -8.09
N ALA A 43 -21.09 -3.10 -8.03
CA ALA A 43 -20.04 -3.82 -7.32
C ALA A 43 -19.77 -3.24 -5.92
N TRP A 44 -20.43 -2.14 -5.55
CA TRP A 44 -20.14 -1.43 -4.31
C TRP A 44 -20.61 -2.18 -3.07
N ASN A 45 -19.92 -1.95 -1.95
CA ASN A 45 -20.32 -2.45 -0.65
C ASN A 45 -21.09 -1.36 0.11
N PRO A 46 -22.31 -1.61 0.61
CA PRO A 46 -23.10 -0.63 1.35
C PRO A 46 -22.38 -0.07 2.59
N LYS A 47 -21.47 -0.82 3.21
CA LYS A 47 -20.68 -0.35 4.36
C LYS A 47 -19.68 0.75 3.98
N MET A 48 -19.30 0.84 2.70
CA MET A 48 -18.46 1.92 2.20
C MET A 48 -19.21 3.25 2.05
N LYS A 49 -20.55 3.29 2.25
CA LYS A 49 -21.37 4.49 2.07
C LYS A 49 -20.84 5.73 2.77
N GLU A 50 -20.27 5.58 3.96
CA GLU A 50 -19.69 6.72 4.68
C GLU A 50 -18.44 7.27 4.01
N PHE A 51 -17.67 6.49 3.26
CA PHE A 51 -16.44 6.94 2.62
C PHE A 51 -16.65 7.53 1.22
N LEU A 52 -17.87 7.43 0.68
CA LEU A 52 -18.21 7.85 -0.66
C LEU A 52 -18.91 9.22 -0.64
N VAL A 53 -18.68 9.99 -1.69
CA VAL A 53 -19.37 11.27 -1.88
C VAL A 53 -20.84 11.00 -2.27
N PRO A 54 -21.82 11.49 -1.49
CA PRO A 54 -23.24 11.25 -1.78
C PRO A 54 -23.63 11.79 -3.16
N ASN A 55 -24.42 11.01 -3.90
CA ASN A 55 -25.02 11.40 -5.19
C ASN A 55 -24.03 11.85 -6.28
N LYS A 56 -22.73 11.61 -6.13
CA LYS A 56 -21.72 11.86 -7.17
C LYS A 56 -21.22 10.55 -7.75
N THR A 57 -21.32 10.43 -9.07
CA THR A 57 -20.71 9.33 -9.81
C THR A 57 -20.08 9.83 -11.09
N ASN A 58 -18.96 9.23 -11.49
CA ASN A 58 -18.32 9.50 -12.77
C ASN A 58 -18.45 8.27 -13.67
N ARG A 59 -19.14 8.39 -14.81
CA ARG A 59 -19.41 7.26 -15.73
C ARG A 59 -19.96 6.00 -15.03
N GLY A 60 -20.79 6.20 -14.00
CA GLY A 60 -21.39 5.11 -13.21
C GLY A 60 -20.50 4.52 -12.10
N ALA A 61 -19.28 5.02 -11.93
CA ALA A 61 -18.39 4.70 -10.81
C ALA A 61 -18.61 5.63 -9.62
N HIS A 62 -18.48 5.08 -8.40
CA HIS A 62 -18.51 5.86 -7.17
C HIS A 62 -17.29 6.77 -7.06
N ILE A 63 -17.46 7.89 -6.36
CA ILE A 63 -16.37 8.81 -6.03
C ILE A 63 -16.09 8.70 -4.54
N ILE A 64 -14.85 8.36 -4.20
CA ILE A 64 -14.35 8.29 -2.82
C ILE A 64 -14.05 9.71 -2.34
N ASP A 65 -14.41 10.00 -1.09
CA ASP A 65 -14.19 11.32 -0.48
C ASP A 65 -12.71 11.51 -0.11
N ILE A 66 -12.04 12.40 -0.85
CA ILE A 66 -10.61 12.72 -0.69
C ILE A 66 -10.30 13.33 0.68
N PHE A 67 -11.24 14.07 1.28
CA PHE A 67 -11.03 14.61 2.62
C PHE A 67 -10.93 13.47 3.64
N LYS A 68 -11.72 12.41 3.45
CA LYS A 68 -11.64 11.20 4.26
C LYS A 68 -10.37 10.42 3.94
N THR A 69 -10.03 10.23 2.66
CA THR A 69 -8.75 9.60 2.26
C THR A 69 -7.56 10.25 2.97
N GLN A 70 -7.46 11.58 2.93
CA GLN A 70 -6.36 12.31 3.55
C GLN A 70 -6.33 12.12 5.07
N LYS A 71 -7.47 12.30 5.75
CA LYS A 71 -7.55 12.14 7.21
C LYS A 71 -7.19 10.72 7.66
N TYR A 72 -7.66 9.72 6.95
CA TYR A 72 -7.38 8.32 7.26
C TYR A 72 -5.93 7.95 6.93
N LEU A 73 -5.36 8.52 5.87
CA LEU A 73 -3.94 8.37 5.56
C LEU A 73 -3.05 8.99 6.64
N GLU A 74 -3.41 10.17 7.17
CA GLU A 74 -2.70 10.83 8.27
C GLU A 74 -2.71 9.99 9.56
N PHE A 75 -3.87 9.41 9.87
CA PHE A 75 -3.99 8.50 11.01
C PHE A 75 -3.21 7.20 10.78
N ALA A 76 -3.30 6.59 9.60
CA ALA A 76 -2.52 5.40 9.25
C ALA A 76 -1.02 5.64 9.35
N TYR A 77 -0.54 6.78 8.83
CA TYR A 77 0.86 7.18 8.93
C TYR A 77 1.30 7.24 10.39
N SER A 78 0.52 7.91 11.23
CA SER A 78 0.81 8.04 12.67
C SER A 78 0.82 6.68 13.38
N LEU A 79 -0.13 5.81 13.04
CA LEU A 79 -0.21 4.45 13.56
C LEU A 79 1.00 3.61 13.15
N VAL A 80 1.36 3.60 11.87
CA VAL A 80 2.51 2.87 11.33
C VAL A 80 3.81 3.39 11.94
N HIS A 81 3.98 4.72 12.05
CA HIS A 81 5.13 5.33 12.70
C HIS A 81 5.28 4.87 14.16
N SER A 82 4.18 4.88 14.93
CA SER A 82 4.17 4.42 16.32
C SER A 82 4.52 2.93 16.46
N LEU A 83 3.99 2.08 15.58
CA LEU A 83 4.31 0.65 15.56
C LEU A 83 5.77 0.40 15.16
N ALA A 84 6.27 1.13 14.17
CA ALA A 84 7.66 1.04 13.72
C ALA A 84 8.64 1.51 14.80
N SER A 85 8.29 2.55 15.57
CA SER A 85 9.09 3.03 16.71
C SER A 85 9.21 1.98 17.82
N LYS A 86 8.24 1.07 17.93
CA LYS A 86 8.26 -0.09 18.84
C LYS A 86 8.96 -1.33 18.23
N ASN A 87 9.70 -1.14 17.15
CA ASN A 87 10.42 -2.21 16.44
C ASN A 87 9.51 -3.34 15.93
N ALA A 88 8.28 -3.01 15.54
CA ALA A 88 7.37 -3.94 14.90
C ALA A 88 7.90 -4.38 13.52
N GLN A 89 7.64 -5.64 13.16
CA GLN A 89 7.90 -6.15 11.83
C GLN A 89 6.67 -6.01 10.93
N PHE A 90 6.92 -5.58 9.70
CA PHE A 90 5.89 -5.31 8.70
C PHE A 90 6.00 -6.30 7.54
N ILE A 91 4.85 -6.66 6.98
CA ILE A 91 4.74 -7.36 5.71
C ILE A 91 3.82 -6.57 4.76
N PHE A 92 4.30 -6.28 3.57
CA PHE A 92 3.55 -5.63 2.50
C PHE A 92 2.97 -6.67 1.55
N VAL A 93 1.69 -6.60 1.25
CA VAL A 93 1.01 -7.59 0.40
C VAL A 93 0.26 -6.87 -0.72
N GLY A 94 0.45 -7.33 -1.96
CA GLY A 94 -0.33 -6.88 -3.09
C GLY A 94 -0.06 -7.74 -4.32
N THR A 95 -0.95 -8.69 -4.58
CA THR A 95 -0.80 -9.62 -5.71
C THR A 95 -1.35 -9.07 -7.03
N LYS A 96 -2.20 -8.04 -6.94
CA LYS A 96 -2.78 -7.29 -8.06
C LYS A 96 -1.68 -6.67 -8.91
N LYS A 97 -1.81 -6.73 -10.25
CA LYS A 97 -0.76 -6.28 -11.19
C LYS A 97 -0.32 -4.83 -10.95
N GLN A 98 -1.28 -3.96 -10.63
CA GLN A 98 -1.09 -2.54 -10.37
C GLN A 98 -0.36 -2.26 -9.05
N ALA A 99 -0.42 -3.20 -8.09
CA ALA A 99 0.17 -3.05 -6.77
C ALA A 99 1.60 -3.60 -6.67
N ARG A 100 1.99 -4.56 -7.52
CA ARG A 100 3.24 -5.34 -7.36
C ARG A 100 4.48 -4.48 -7.20
N ASP A 101 4.66 -3.53 -8.11
CA ASP A 101 5.84 -2.65 -8.12
C ASP A 101 5.86 -1.70 -6.92
N ALA A 102 4.71 -1.13 -6.58
CA ALA A 102 4.55 -0.25 -5.43
C ALA A 102 4.86 -0.96 -4.10
N VAL A 103 4.29 -2.15 -3.91
CA VAL A 103 4.49 -3.00 -2.72
C VAL A 103 5.94 -3.43 -2.59
N LYS A 104 6.57 -3.88 -3.69
CA LYS A 104 7.98 -4.29 -3.71
C LYS A 104 8.90 -3.14 -3.30
N LYS A 105 8.78 -1.99 -3.96
CA LYS A 105 9.61 -0.80 -3.70
C LYS A 105 9.44 -0.29 -2.26
N ALA A 106 8.20 -0.25 -1.77
CA ALA A 106 7.91 0.16 -0.39
C ALA A 106 8.56 -0.78 0.64
N ALA A 107 8.51 -2.09 0.39
CA ALA A 107 9.09 -3.09 1.28
C ALA A 107 10.63 -3.09 1.25
N GLU A 108 11.25 -3.03 0.07
CA GLU A 108 12.71 -2.97 -0.07
C GLU A 108 13.29 -1.73 0.62
N ARG A 109 12.67 -0.56 0.41
CA ARG A 109 13.10 0.70 1.05
C ARG A 109 12.99 0.67 2.56
N THR A 110 12.03 -0.09 3.09
CA THR A 110 11.83 -0.24 4.53
C THR A 110 12.50 -1.49 5.08
N ASN A 111 13.22 -2.29 4.28
CA ASN A 111 13.71 -3.61 4.68
C ASN A 111 12.63 -4.44 5.41
N SER A 112 11.42 -4.41 4.86
CA SER A 112 10.25 -5.14 5.36
C SER A 112 9.96 -6.34 4.46
N LEU A 113 9.17 -7.28 4.95
CA LEU A 113 8.77 -8.45 4.18
C LEU A 113 7.76 -8.05 3.09
N TYR A 114 7.69 -8.79 2.00
CA TYR A 114 6.66 -8.58 0.98
C TYR A 114 6.17 -9.83 0.27
N VAL A 115 4.97 -9.74 -0.29
CA VAL A 115 4.40 -10.73 -1.22
C VAL A 115 3.70 -9.99 -2.36
N THR A 116 4.21 -10.13 -3.58
CA THR A 116 3.73 -9.39 -4.77
C THR A 116 3.11 -10.27 -5.85
N GLU A 117 3.35 -11.58 -5.81
CA GLU A 117 2.94 -12.48 -6.89
C GLU A 117 1.72 -13.29 -6.51
N ARG A 118 1.88 -14.25 -5.62
CA ARG A 118 0.77 -15.05 -5.10
C ARG A 118 0.96 -15.30 -3.62
N TRP A 119 -0.09 -15.03 -2.84
CA TRP A 119 -0.15 -15.49 -1.46
C TRP A 119 -0.35 -17.01 -1.41
N LEU A 120 0.61 -17.72 -0.83
CA LEU A 120 0.49 -19.16 -0.59
C LEU A 120 -0.29 -19.35 0.70
N GLY A 121 -1.43 -20.04 0.63
CA GLY A 121 -2.20 -20.39 1.84
C GLY A 121 -1.32 -21.16 2.82
N GLY A 122 -1.30 -20.74 4.08
CA GLY A 122 -0.38 -21.26 5.09
C GLY A 122 0.85 -20.37 5.35
N THR A 123 1.05 -19.27 4.63
CA THR A 123 2.21 -18.37 4.83
C THR A 123 2.36 -17.91 6.28
N LEU A 124 1.25 -17.57 6.95
CA LEU A 124 1.31 -17.20 8.38
C LEU A 124 0.82 -18.34 9.27
N THR A 125 -0.16 -19.10 8.80
CA THR A 125 -0.79 -20.14 9.62
C THR A 125 0.04 -21.42 9.77
N ASN A 126 0.76 -21.79 8.73
CA ASN A 126 1.66 -22.95 8.62
C ASN A 126 3.07 -22.50 8.15
N ASN A 127 3.64 -21.52 8.85
CA ASN A 127 4.90 -20.90 8.46
C ASN A 127 6.05 -21.91 8.36
N GLU A 128 6.10 -22.93 9.22
CA GLU A 128 7.16 -23.96 9.18
C GLU A 128 7.26 -24.67 7.82
N THR A 129 6.10 -24.99 7.22
CA THR A 129 6.06 -25.62 5.89
C THR A 129 6.50 -24.65 4.79
N ILE A 130 6.23 -23.35 4.95
CA ILE A 130 6.64 -22.33 3.99
C ILE A 130 8.13 -22.04 4.11
N MET A 131 8.66 -21.98 5.32
CA MET A 131 10.10 -21.83 5.57
C MET A 131 10.91 -23.04 5.07
N SER A 132 10.36 -24.26 5.08
CA SER A 132 11.03 -25.40 4.45
C SER A 132 11.11 -25.25 2.92
N ARG A 133 10.13 -24.59 2.29
CA ARG A 133 10.19 -24.24 0.87
C ARG A 133 11.18 -23.11 0.58
N VAL A 134 11.34 -22.15 1.49
CA VAL A 134 12.41 -21.14 1.41
C VAL A 134 13.77 -21.83 1.48
N LYS A 135 13.99 -22.74 2.43
CA LYS A 135 15.23 -23.53 2.49
C LYS A 135 15.48 -24.32 1.21
N LYS A 136 14.41 -24.89 0.62
CA LYS A 136 14.51 -25.59 -0.66
C LYS A 136 14.94 -24.67 -1.80
N MET A 137 14.48 -23.43 -1.81
CA MET A 137 14.89 -22.40 -2.77
C MET A 137 16.39 -22.15 -2.65
N GLU A 138 16.91 -21.97 -1.44
CA GLU A 138 18.35 -21.75 -1.17
C GLU A 138 19.20 -22.94 -1.63
N GLU A 139 18.77 -24.18 -1.37
CA GLU A 139 19.44 -25.38 -1.90
C GLU A 139 19.48 -25.42 -3.44
N LEU A 140 18.42 -24.94 -4.11
CA LEU A 140 18.37 -24.88 -5.57
C LEU A 140 19.24 -23.75 -6.12
N GLU A 141 19.37 -22.62 -5.42
CA GLU A 141 20.33 -21.55 -5.73
C GLU A 141 21.77 -22.08 -5.68
N GLU A 142 22.14 -22.81 -4.62
CA GLU A 142 23.47 -23.43 -4.49
C GLU A 142 23.77 -24.43 -5.62
N LYS A 143 22.77 -25.21 -6.03
CA LYS A 143 22.91 -26.13 -7.17
C LYS A 143 23.04 -25.39 -8.50
N ALA A 144 22.30 -24.29 -8.67
CA ALA A 144 22.40 -23.43 -9.84
C ALA A 144 23.79 -22.77 -9.94
N ALA A 145 24.35 -22.31 -8.82
CA ALA A 145 25.71 -21.77 -8.75
C ALA A 145 26.78 -22.80 -9.17
N ASN A 146 26.53 -24.08 -8.90
CA ASN A 146 27.37 -25.20 -9.34
C ASN A 146 27.01 -25.75 -10.74
N ASN A 147 26.25 -24.99 -11.56
CA ASN A 147 25.80 -25.39 -12.90
C ASN A 147 25.09 -26.75 -12.95
N PHE A 148 24.38 -27.12 -11.87
CA PHE A 148 23.73 -28.42 -11.74
C PHE A 148 24.67 -29.61 -12.04
N LYS A 149 25.95 -29.50 -11.64
CA LYS A 149 26.94 -30.56 -11.81
C LYS A 149 26.43 -31.88 -11.18
N GLY A 150 26.47 -32.95 -11.97
CA GLY A 150 25.99 -34.27 -11.55
C GLY A 150 24.52 -34.57 -11.88
N TYR A 151 23.80 -33.63 -12.52
CA TYR A 151 22.42 -33.83 -12.97
C TYR A 151 22.31 -33.88 -14.50
N THR A 152 21.27 -34.54 -14.99
CA THR A 152 20.95 -34.54 -16.41
C THR A 152 20.41 -33.19 -16.86
N LYS A 153 20.51 -32.86 -18.17
CA LYS A 153 19.96 -31.61 -18.73
C LYS A 153 18.46 -31.44 -18.43
N LYS A 154 17.71 -32.54 -18.41
CA LYS A 154 16.27 -32.54 -18.12
C LYS A 154 16.00 -32.19 -16.65
N GLU A 155 16.78 -32.76 -15.72
CA GLU A 155 16.67 -32.43 -14.30
C GLU A 155 17.11 -31.01 -14.00
N ALA A 156 18.23 -30.57 -14.58
CA ALA A 156 18.70 -29.19 -14.47
C ALA A 156 17.65 -28.18 -14.94
N LEU A 157 16.96 -28.46 -16.05
CA LEU A 157 15.86 -27.63 -16.54
C LEU A 157 14.68 -27.60 -15.56
N ASN A 158 14.32 -28.75 -14.97
CA ASN A 158 13.23 -28.81 -14.00
C ASN A 158 13.57 -28.03 -12.72
N PHE A 159 14.80 -28.16 -12.22
CA PHE A 159 15.28 -27.40 -11.06
C PHE A 159 15.31 -25.90 -11.33
N SER A 160 15.75 -25.48 -12.52
CA SER A 160 15.72 -24.08 -12.92
C SER A 160 14.28 -23.53 -12.93
N LYS A 161 13.32 -24.25 -13.51
CA LYS A 161 11.90 -23.85 -13.49
C LYS A 161 11.30 -23.79 -12.08
N GLU A 162 11.69 -24.75 -11.22
CA GLU A 162 11.25 -24.76 -9.83
C GLU A 162 11.82 -23.56 -9.07
N LEU A 163 13.12 -23.29 -9.24
CA LEU A 163 13.82 -22.16 -8.64
C LEU A 163 13.18 -20.82 -9.05
N ASP A 164 12.92 -20.62 -10.34
CA ASP A 164 12.24 -19.41 -10.84
C ASP A 164 10.88 -19.20 -10.18
N LYS A 165 10.11 -20.30 -10.02
CA LYS A 165 8.80 -20.26 -9.37
C LYS A 165 8.91 -19.96 -7.88
N LEU A 166 9.92 -20.50 -7.19
CA LEU A 166 10.14 -20.24 -5.77
C LEU A 166 10.58 -18.80 -5.55
N HIS A 167 11.59 -18.30 -6.27
CA HIS A 167 12.01 -16.89 -6.20
C HIS A 167 10.85 -15.95 -6.40
N LYS A 168 10.07 -16.18 -7.46
CA LYS A 168 8.93 -15.31 -7.79
C LYS A 168 7.92 -15.18 -6.64
N ASN A 169 7.70 -16.23 -5.85
CA ASN A 169 6.69 -16.22 -4.79
C ASN A 169 7.25 -16.00 -3.37
N LEU A 170 8.49 -16.41 -3.10
CA LEU A 170 9.04 -16.52 -1.75
C LEU A 170 10.16 -15.53 -1.44
N GLU A 171 10.70 -14.82 -2.44
CA GLU A 171 11.83 -13.89 -2.25
C GLU A 171 11.55 -12.88 -1.13
N GLY A 172 10.38 -12.25 -1.16
CA GLY A 172 10.03 -11.20 -0.19
C GLY A 172 9.78 -11.69 1.24
N ILE A 173 9.70 -13.00 1.47
CA ILE A 173 9.59 -13.59 2.81
C ILE A 173 10.84 -14.39 3.22
N ARG A 174 11.90 -14.38 2.40
CA ARG A 174 13.16 -15.11 2.67
C ARG A 174 13.76 -14.75 4.04
N SER A 175 13.72 -13.48 4.41
CA SER A 175 14.28 -12.98 5.67
C SER A 175 13.33 -13.12 6.88
N MET A 176 12.21 -13.82 6.75
CA MET A 176 11.21 -13.98 7.81
C MET A 176 11.71 -14.93 8.92
N LYS A 177 12.28 -14.37 9.99
CA LYS A 177 12.71 -15.14 11.18
C LYS A 177 11.59 -15.40 12.18
N ARG A 178 10.64 -14.48 12.29
CA ARG A 178 9.45 -14.57 13.15
C ARG A 178 8.27 -13.98 12.40
N LEU A 179 7.06 -14.26 12.87
CA LEU A 179 5.86 -13.70 12.25
C LEU A 179 5.86 -12.17 12.35
N PRO A 180 5.47 -11.46 11.28
CA PRO A 180 5.32 -10.01 11.32
C PRO A 180 4.19 -9.62 12.28
N ASN A 181 4.20 -8.37 12.73
CA ASN A 181 3.19 -7.84 13.65
C ASN A 181 2.08 -7.08 12.90
N VAL A 182 2.44 -6.47 11.77
CA VAL A 182 1.56 -5.61 10.98
C VAL A 182 1.61 -6.05 9.52
N MET A 183 0.44 -6.18 8.91
CA MET A 183 0.27 -6.42 7.49
C MET A 183 -0.30 -5.17 6.83
N ILE A 184 0.37 -4.69 5.77
CA ILE A 184 -0.12 -3.60 4.92
C ILE A 184 -0.55 -4.21 3.59
N VAL A 185 -1.81 -4.07 3.21
CA VAL A 185 -2.42 -4.73 2.04
C VAL A 185 -2.89 -3.71 1.00
N ALA A 186 -2.63 -3.98 -0.28
CA ALA A 186 -3.07 -3.13 -1.38
C ALA A 186 -4.56 -3.29 -1.71
N ASP A 187 -5.07 -4.52 -1.70
CA ASP A 187 -6.46 -4.84 -2.01
C ASP A 187 -6.90 -6.03 -1.12
N PRO A 188 -7.80 -5.82 -0.15
CA PRO A 188 -8.19 -6.85 0.81
C PRO A 188 -9.16 -7.88 0.20
N ILE A 189 -9.77 -7.61 -0.95
CA ILE A 189 -10.62 -8.55 -1.68
C ILE A 189 -9.73 -9.50 -2.47
N GLN A 190 -8.75 -8.96 -3.20
CA GLN A 190 -7.81 -9.77 -3.99
C GLN A 190 -6.93 -10.65 -3.09
N ASP A 191 -6.50 -10.13 -1.94
CA ASP A 191 -5.62 -10.82 -0.99
C ASP A 191 -6.37 -11.31 0.27
N GLU A 192 -7.63 -11.73 0.12
CA GLU A 192 -8.52 -12.13 1.23
C GLU A 192 -7.93 -13.24 2.13
N ILE A 193 -7.23 -14.22 1.53
CA ILE A 193 -6.59 -15.32 2.26
C ILE A 193 -5.51 -14.76 3.20
N ALA A 194 -4.71 -13.81 2.73
CA ALA A 194 -3.67 -13.16 3.53
C ALA A 194 -4.27 -12.42 4.72
N VAL A 195 -5.33 -11.65 4.48
CA VAL A 195 -6.07 -10.90 5.51
C VAL A 195 -6.67 -11.84 6.56
N LYS A 196 -7.31 -12.93 6.13
CA LYS A 196 -7.88 -13.95 7.03
C LYS A 196 -6.81 -14.62 7.89
N GLU A 197 -5.68 -15.00 7.30
CA GLU A 197 -4.58 -15.61 8.05
C GLU A 197 -3.94 -14.62 9.03
N ALA A 198 -3.74 -13.36 8.62
CA ALA A 198 -3.21 -12.30 9.46
C ALA A 198 -4.08 -12.10 10.71
N LYS A 199 -5.40 -11.98 10.53
CA LYS A 199 -6.36 -11.89 11.64
C LYS A 199 -6.30 -13.09 12.57
N ARG A 200 -6.25 -14.31 12.03
CA ARG A 200 -6.15 -15.54 12.83
C ARG A 200 -4.86 -15.61 13.66
N LYS A 201 -3.77 -15.02 13.16
CA LYS A 201 -2.48 -14.96 13.87
C LYS A 201 -2.29 -13.69 14.69
N GLY A 202 -3.31 -12.83 14.77
CA GLY A 202 -3.30 -11.62 15.60
C GLY A 202 -2.49 -10.46 15.02
N LEU A 203 -2.17 -10.47 13.73
CA LEU A 203 -1.53 -9.35 13.05
C LEU A 203 -2.54 -8.21 12.89
N LYS A 204 -2.04 -6.97 12.99
CA LYS A 204 -2.83 -5.78 12.65
C LYS A 204 -2.83 -5.58 11.14
N VAL A 205 -4.01 -5.50 10.55
CA VAL A 205 -4.18 -5.35 9.09
C VAL A 205 -4.56 -3.91 8.75
N ILE A 206 -3.68 -3.24 8.02
CA ILE A 206 -3.90 -1.92 7.43
C ILE A 206 -4.07 -2.10 5.92
N SER A 207 -5.11 -1.55 5.32
CA SER A 207 -5.37 -1.76 3.88
C SER A 207 -5.89 -0.51 3.19
N LEU A 208 -5.70 -0.42 1.88
CA LEU A 208 -6.53 0.45 1.05
C LEU A 208 -7.94 -0.18 0.95
N LEU A 209 -8.96 0.67 0.86
CA LEU A 209 -10.35 0.27 0.68
C LEU A 209 -10.96 1.02 -0.51
N ASP A 210 -11.20 0.31 -1.61
CA ASP A 210 -12.08 0.81 -2.66
C ASP A 210 -13.56 0.63 -2.25
N SER A 211 -14.46 1.27 -2.97
CA SER A 211 -15.92 1.24 -2.83
C SER A 211 -16.57 -0.15 -2.75
N ASN A 212 -15.93 -1.22 -3.23
CA ASN A 212 -16.40 -2.62 -3.14
C ASN A 212 -15.87 -3.36 -1.90
N ALA A 213 -14.87 -2.82 -1.21
CA ALA A 213 -14.26 -3.46 -0.05
C ALA A 213 -15.19 -3.45 1.17
N ASN A 214 -15.00 -4.41 2.07
CA ASN A 214 -15.67 -4.43 3.36
C ASN A 214 -14.75 -3.81 4.43
N PRO A 215 -15.09 -2.64 5.02
CA PRO A 215 -14.27 -2.01 6.06
C PRO A 215 -13.97 -2.92 7.25
N ASP A 216 -14.90 -3.79 7.62
CA ASP A 216 -14.75 -4.71 8.76
C ASP A 216 -13.76 -5.84 8.49
N ALA A 217 -13.36 -6.03 7.24
CA ALA A 217 -12.39 -7.05 6.85
C ALA A 217 -10.97 -6.74 7.35
N VAL A 218 -10.69 -5.50 7.76
CA VAL A 218 -9.35 -5.03 8.19
C VAL A 218 -9.43 -4.31 9.54
N ASP A 219 -8.29 -4.12 10.23
CA ASP A 219 -8.25 -3.33 11.48
C ASP A 219 -8.31 -1.83 11.20
N PHE A 220 -7.68 -1.39 10.10
CA PHE A 220 -7.72 -0.01 9.67
C PHE A 220 -7.71 0.10 8.14
N GLY A 221 -8.67 0.85 7.58
CA GLY A 221 -8.84 0.99 6.14
C GLY A 221 -8.68 2.43 5.66
N ILE A 222 -7.84 2.65 4.66
CA ILE A 222 -7.65 3.95 4.00
C ILE A 222 -8.55 3.96 2.75
N PRO A 223 -9.61 4.77 2.70
CA PRO A 223 -10.51 4.80 1.55
C PRO A 223 -9.77 5.38 0.33
N ALA A 224 -9.52 4.56 -0.69
CA ALA A 224 -8.77 4.93 -1.88
C ALA A 224 -8.94 3.91 -3.02
N ASN A 225 -8.67 4.37 -4.23
CA ASN A 225 -8.64 3.54 -5.44
C ASN A 225 -7.51 2.50 -5.38
N ASP A 226 -7.85 1.22 -5.53
CA ASP A 226 -6.91 0.09 -5.60
C ASP A 226 -6.64 -0.43 -7.03
N ASP A 227 -7.26 0.18 -8.05
CA ASP A 227 -7.03 -0.12 -9.47
C ASP A 227 -6.00 0.81 -10.13
N SER A 228 -5.75 1.99 -9.55
CA SER A 228 -4.73 2.92 -10.04
C SER A 228 -3.37 2.60 -9.45
N SER A 229 -2.40 2.21 -10.30
CA SER A 229 -1.00 2.03 -9.87
C SER A 229 -0.43 3.28 -9.21
N LYS A 230 -0.81 4.48 -9.68
CA LYS A 230 -0.37 5.76 -9.07
C LYS A 230 -0.95 5.94 -7.66
N SER A 231 -2.22 5.62 -7.47
CA SER A 231 -2.91 5.68 -6.16
C SER A 231 -2.24 4.75 -5.15
N ILE A 232 -2.06 3.48 -5.54
CA ILE A 232 -1.41 2.47 -4.68
C ILE A 232 0.03 2.89 -4.38
N TYR A 233 0.79 3.34 -5.39
CA TYR A 233 2.17 3.79 -5.21
C TYR A 233 2.29 4.95 -4.23
N LEU A 234 1.45 5.97 -4.38
CA LEU A 234 1.44 7.13 -3.48
C LEU A 234 1.19 6.70 -2.03
N ILE A 235 0.13 5.93 -1.79
CA ILE A 235 -0.27 5.51 -0.44
C ILE A 235 0.77 4.57 0.17
N MET A 236 1.23 3.55 -0.57
CA MET A 236 2.25 2.62 -0.08
C MET A 236 3.56 3.33 0.25
N THR A 237 3.96 4.30 -0.58
CA THR A 237 5.18 5.08 -0.34
C THR A 237 5.07 5.93 0.92
N VAL A 238 3.90 6.52 1.20
CA VAL A 238 3.67 7.32 2.40
C VAL A 238 3.67 6.46 3.66
N LEU A 239 3.05 5.28 3.62
CA LEU A 239 3.10 4.34 4.74
C LEU A 239 4.53 3.83 4.96
N ALA A 240 5.28 3.57 3.89
CA ALA A 240 6.69 3.22 4.01
C ALA A 240 7.53 4.39 4.56
N ASP A 241 7.21 5.65 4.25
CA ASP A 241 7.88 6.82 4.84
C ASP A 241 7.68 6.90 6.36
N ALA A 242 6.53 6.46 6.87
CA ALA A 242 6.30 6.36 8.30
C ALA A 242 7.26 5.37 8.98
N ILE A 243 7.51 4.23 8.34
CA ILE A 243 8.45 3.20 8.81
C ILE A 243 9.89 3.71 8.72
N VAL A 244 10.27 4.30 7.59
CA VAL A 244 11.61 4.85 7.38
C VAL A 244 11.91 5.95 8.39
N LYS A 245 10.96 6.88 8.60
CA LYS A 245 11.12 7.98 9.55
C LYS A 245 11.31 7.48 10.98
N ALA A 246 10.49 6.51 11.41
CA ALA A 246 10.60 5.90 12.74
C ALA A 246 11.97 5.20 12.95
N ARG A 247 12.62 4.76 11.86
CA ARG A 247 13.95 4.14 11.87
C ARG A 247 15.09 5.14 11.62
N GLY A 248 14.80 6.45 11.62
CA GLY A 248 15.80 7.51 11.45
C GLY A 248 16.22 7.81 10.01
N GLY A 249 15.53 7.26 9.01
CA GLY A 249 15.80 7.54 7.60
C GLY A 249 15.05 8.76 7.06
N GLN A 250 15.30 9.07 5.78
CA GLN A 250 14.68 10.18 5.07
C GLN A 250 13.36 9.76 4.40
N GLN A 251 12.33 10.60 4.52
CA GLN A 251 11.03 10.42 3.88
C GLN A 251 11.10 10.84 2.40
N LEU A 252 10.36 10.16 1.52
CA LEU A 252 10.32 10.49 0.09
C LEU A 252 9.14 11.39 -0.29
N PHE A 253 7.96 11.14 0.26
CA PHE A 253 6.72 11.86 -0.05
C PHE A 253 6.10 12.55 1.16
N ALA A 254 6.11 11.89 2.32
CA ALA A 254 5.50 12.45 3.53
C ALA A 254 6.18 13.77 3.93
N TYR A 255 5.37 14.82 4.08
CA TYR A 255 5.79 16.19 4.42
C TYR A 255 6.74 16.85 3.41
N GLN A 256 6.82 16.31 2.19
CA GLN A 256 7.54 16.96 1.10
C GLN A 256 6.64 17.95 0.37
N ASP A 257 7.26 18.98 -0.19
CA ASP A 257 6.56 19.91 -1.09
C ASP A 257 6.03 19.20 -2.33
N GLU A 258 4.99 19.78 -2.94
CA GLU A 258 4.25 19.17 -4.04
C GLU A 258 5.15 18.87 -5.25
N GLU A 259 6.14 19.72 -5.51
CA GLU A 259 7.11 19.55 -6.60
C GLU A 259 8.04 18.34 -6.40
N ASN A 260 8.30 17.97 -5.14
CA ASN A 260 9.20 16.87 -4.80
C ASN A 260 8.49 15.50 -4.80
N VAL A 261 7.15 15.48 -4.80
CA VAL A 261 6.35 14.26 -4.90
C VAL A 261 6.15 13.88 -6.36
N VAL A 262 7.12 13.14 -6.90
CA VAL A 262 7.11 12.64 -8.28
C VAL A 262 6.46 11.26 -8.34
N LEU A 263 5.28 11.19 -8.99
CA LEU A 263 4.60 9.92 -9.24
C LEU A 263 5.21 9.23 -10.47
N PRO A 264 5.54 7.92 -10.39
CA PRO A 264 6.08 7.21 -11.54
C PRO A 264 5.06 7.08 -12.67
N GLU A 265 5.57 7.13 -13.90
CA GLU A 265 4.80 6.80 -15.10
C GLU A 265 4.68 5.28 -15.23
N PHE A 266 3.50 4.75 -14.88
CA PHE A 266 3.20 3.35 -15.13
C PHE A 266 2.71 3.21 -16.58
N GLN A 267 3.32 2.30 -17.33
CA GLN A 267 2.84 1.93 -18.66
C GLN A 267 1.42 1.34 -18.53
N THR A 268 0.41 2.12 -18.89
CA THR A 268 -0.91 1.58 -19.15
C THR A 268 -0.80 0.78 -20.45
N LYS A 269 -0.67 -0.55 -20.36
CA LYS A 269 -0.90 -1.39 -21.53
C LYS A 269 -2.38 -1.25 -21.90
N THR A 270 -2.68 -0.29 -22.77
CA THR A 270 -3.96 -0.18 -23.44
C THR A 270 -4.18 -1.52 -24.13
N SER A 271 -5.26 -2.22 -23.79
CA SER A 271 -5.69 -3.40 -24.53
C SER A 271 -5.97 -2.95 -25.97
N GLU A 272 -5.04 -3.22 -26.88
CA GLU A 272 -5.34 -3.25 -28.31
C GLU A 272 -6.46 -4.27 -28.47
N LYS A 273 -7.68 -3.77 -28.68
CA LYS A 273 -8.74 -4.56 -29.29
C LYS A 273 -8.22 -4.87 -30.69
N THR A 274 -7.79 -6.11 -30.92
CA THR A 274 -7.79 -6.69 -32.25
C THR A 274 -9.22 -6.64 -32.77
N THR A 275 -9.54 -5.61 -33.54
CA THR A 275 -10.58 -5.69 -34.56
C THR A 275 -10.03 -6.62 -35.64
N GLU A 276 -10.24 -7.93 -35.46
CA GLU A 276 -10.31 -8.83 -36.61
C GLU A 276 -11.58 -8.44 -37.37
N THR A 277 -11.38 -7.71 -38.46
CA THR A 277 -12.35 -7.59 -39.55
C THR A 277 -12.40 -8.90 -40.30
N GLU A 278 -13.62 -9.38 -40.51
CA GLU A 278 -14.03 -10.43 -41.45
C GLU A 278 -13.50 -10.19 -42.88
#